data_AF-A0A965R8H9-F1
#
_entry.id   AF-A0A965R8H9-F1
#
_cell.length_a   1.000
_cell.length_b   1.000
_cell.length_c   1.000
_cell.angle_alpha   90.00
_cell.angle_beta   90.00
_cell.angle_gamma   90.00
#
_symmetry.space_group_name_H-M   'P 1'
#
loop_
_entity.id
_entity.type
_entity.pdbx_description
1 polymer ?
#
loop_
_entity_poly.entity_id
_entity_poly.type
_entity_poly.pdbx_seq_one_letter_code
_entity_poly.pdbx_strand_id
1 'polypeptide(L)'
;MALKQILPTSQQKSIFYIHLVVFAVANFLMWTMYDKGDTGWVYPWPAWLTAAWALAVVGHWCALWTTFEDKNYDEFMRMSDNG
;
A
#
# COMPACT_ATOMS: atom_id res chain seq x y z
N MET A 1 -28.18 8.72 3.48
CA MET A 1 -26.95 9.35 4.00
C MET A 1 -25.83 9.02 3.04
N ALA A 2 -25.14 10.02 2.50
CA ALA A 2 -23.95 9.80 1.68
C ALA A 2 -22.80 9.36 2.59
N LEU A 3 -22.00 8.37 2.18
CA LEU A 3 -20.83 7.92 2.94
C LEU A 3 -19.77 9.04 2.93
N LYS A 4 -19.31 9.44 4.12
CA LYS A 4 -18.26 10.45 4.25
C LYS A 4 -16.90 9.81 4.06
N GLN A 5 -16.11 10.32 3.12
CA GLN A 5 -14.75 9.84 2.91
C GLN A 5 -13.84 10.30 4.06
N ILE A 6 -13.04 9.38 4.59
CA ILE A 6 -12.03 9.71 5.60
C ILE A 6 -10.75 10.08 4.84
N LEU A 7 -10.38 11.37 4.90
CA LEU A 7 -9.17 11.85 4.24
C LEU A 7 -7.93 11.44 5.04
N PRO A 8 -6.86 10.98 4.37
CA PRO A 8 -5.65 10.54 5.05
C PRO A 8 -4.88 11.73 5.64
N THR A 9 -4.31 11.53 6.82
CA THR A 9 -3.45 12.51 7.49
C THR A 9 -2.12 12.68 6.76
N SER A 10 -1.41 13.79 7.03
CA SER A 10 -0.08 14.03 6.46
C SER A 10 0.92 12.91 6.80
N GLN A 11 0.83 12.35 8.02
CA GLN A 11 1.67 11.24 8.44
C GLN A 11 1.37 9.97 7.63
N GLN A 12 0.10 9.62 7.44
CA GLN A 12 -0.31 8.47 6.64
C GLN A 12 0.18 8.57 5.19
N LYS A 13 0.05 9.76 4.58
CA LYS A 13 0.60 10.04 3.25
C LYS A 13 2.13 9.88 3.21
N SER A 14 2.83 10.42 4.20
CA SER A 14 4.30 10.29 4.29
C SER A 14 4.75 8.83 4.35
N ILE A 15 4.08 8.00 5.14
CA ILE A 15 4.39 6.57 5.24
C ILE A 15 4.17 5.89 3.89
N PHE A 16 3.07 6.18 3.19
CA PHE A 16 2.83 5.65 1.85
C PHE A 16 3.95 6.04 0.86
N TYR A 17 4.40 7.30 0.85
CA TYR A 17 5.50 7.72 -0.02
C TYR A 17 6.82 7.02 0.30
N ILE A 18 7.12 6.76 1.57
CA ILE A 18 8.29 5.96 1.95
C ILE A 18 8.19 4.55 1.35
N HIS A 19 7.02 3.91 1.44
CA HIS A 19 6.82 2.58 0.83
C HIS A 19 6.99 2.62 -0.69
N LEU A 20 6.50 3.66 -1.38
CA LEU A 20 6.72 3.84 -2.82
C LEU A 20 8.21 3.98 -3.16
N VAL A 21 8.95 4.80 -2.42
CA VAL A 21 10.38 5.01 -2.66
C VAL A 21 11.16 3.72 -2.42
N VAL A 22 10.91 3.03 -1.31
CA VAL A 22 11.54 1.74 -1.01
C VAL A 22 11.19 0.70 -2.08
N PHE A 23 9.94 0.63 -2.51
CA PHE A 23 9.51 -0.25 -3.60
C PHE A 23 10.29 0.04 -4.89
N ALA A 24 10.38 1.31 -5.31
CA ALA A 24 11.08 1.68 -6.53
C ALA A 24 12.58 1.36 -6.47
N VAL A 25 13.26 1.75 -5.39
CA VAL A 25 14.70 1.53 -5.22
C VAL A 25 15.03 0.05 -5.11
N ALA A 26 14.30 -0.71 -4.30
CA ALA A 26 14.54 -2.14 -4.14
C ALA A 26 14.33 -2.90 -5.45
N ASN A 27 13.26 -2.60 -6.19
CA ASN A 27 13.01 -3.25 -7.48
C ASN A 27 14.08 -2.88 -8.50
N PHE A 28 14.48 -1.62 -8.58
CA PHE A 28 15.57 -1.20 -9.47
C PHE A 28 16.87 -1.96 -9.18
N LEU A 29 17.25 -2.10 -7.91
CA LEU A 29 18.44 -2.86 -7.52
C LEU A 29 18.29 -4.34 -7.85
N MET A 30 17.16 -4.98 -7.54
CA MET A 30 16.94 -6.39 -7.87
C MET A 30 17.04 -6.63 -9.38
N TRP A 31 16.33 -5.85 -10.18
CA TRP A 31 16.31 -6.00 -11.64
C TRP A 31 17.64 -5.66 -12.33
N THR A 32 18.51 -4.87 -11.70
CA THR A 32 19.85 -4.55 -12.24
C THR A 32 20.94 -5.50 -11.73
N MET A 33 20.61 -6.38 -10.78
CA MET A 33 21.57 -7.29 -10.15
C MET A 33 21.23 -8.76 -10.30
N TYR A 34 20.01 -9.12 -10.75
CA TYR A 34 19.53 -10.51 -10.69
C TYR A 34 20.32 -11.50 -11.55
N ASP A 35 20.98 -11.04 -12.61
CA ASP A 35 21.76 -11.83 -13.56
C ASP A 35 23.27 -11.51 -13.50
N LYS A 36 23.69 -10.63 -12.59
CA LYS A 36 25.10 -10.22 -12.49
C LYS A 36 25.98 -11.38 -12.06
N GLY A 37 26.89 -11.76 -12.96
CA GLY A 37 27.87 -12.83 -12.73
C GLY A 37 27.51 -14.15 -13.39
N ASP A 38 26.39 -14.22 -14.10
CA ASP A 38 26.00 -15.41 -14.85
C ASP A 38 26.43 -15.30 -16.33
N THR A 39 26.78 -16.44 -16.93
CA THR A 39 27.17 -16.54 -18.34
C THR A 39 26.06 -17.11 -19.22
N GLY A 40 24.96 -17.56 -18.61
CA GLY A 40 23.82 -18.18 -19.27
C GLY A 40 22.53 -17.40 -19.06
N TRP A 41 21.42 -18.04 -19.46
CA TRP A 41 20.09 -17.51 -19.17
C TRP A 41 19.76 -17.65 -17.68
N VAL A 42 19.34 -16.55 -17.06
CA VAL A 42 18.90 -16.51 -15.66
C VAL A 42 17.40 -16.24 -15.62
N TYR A 43 16.71 -17.04 -14.82
CA TYR A 43 15.29 -16.82 -14.56
C TYR A 43 15.08 -15.45 -13.89
N PRO A 44 14.16 -14.59 -14.40
CA PRO A 44 13.89 -13.28 -13.83
C PRO A 44 13.04 -13.41 -12.54
N TRP A 45 13.65 -14.00 -11.50
CA TRP A 45 13.05 -14.19 -10.19
C TRP A 45 12.54 -12.90 -9.51
N PRO A 46 13.09 -11.68 -9.77
CA PRO A 46 12.53 -10.47 -9.19
C PRO A 46 11.07 -10.23 -9.58
N ALA A 47 10.59 -10.79 -10.71
CA ALA A 47 9.23 -10.58 -11.21
C ALA A 47 8.14 -10.90 -10.17
N TRP A 48 8.28 -11.99 -9.41
CA TRP A 48 7.29 -12.37 -8.39
C TRP A 48 7.30 -11.43 -7.19
N LEU A 49 8.48 -10.98 -6.79
CA LEU A 49 8.63 -10.00 -5.71
C LEU A 49 8.08 -8.64 -6.12
N THR A 50 8.39 -8.19 -7.33
CA THR A 50 7.81 -6.97 -7.91
C THR A 50 6.29 -7.04 -7.90
N ALA A 51 5.70 -8.15 -8.37
CA ALA A 51 4.25 -8.32 -8.41
C ALA A 51 3.62 -8.30 -7.01
N ALA A 52 4.16 -9.08 -6.07
CA ALA A 52 3.65 -9.13 -4.70
C ALA A 52 3.72 -7.78 -3.99
N TRP A 53 4.84 -7.07 -4.12
CA TRP A 53 5.00 -5.76 -3.48
C TRP A 53 4.21 -4.66 -4.19
N ALA A 54 4.05 -4.73 -5.50
CA ALA A 54 3.20 -3.81 -6.24
C ALA A 54 1.75 -3.91 -5.77
N LEU A 55 1.24 -5.13 -5.56
CA LEU A 55 -0.08 -5.36 -4.97
C LEU A 55 -0.20 -4.74 -3.58
N ALA A 56 0.84 -4.84 -2.74
CA ALA A 56 0.83 -4.22 -1.41
C ALA A 56 0.80 -2.70 -1.48
N VAL A 57 1.57 -2.08 -2.39
CA VAL A 57 1.55 -0.63 -2.64
C VAL A 57 0.16 -0.16 -3.11
N VAL A 58 -0.44 -0.88 -4.08
CA VAL A 58 -1.79 -0.59 -4.57
C VAL A 58 -2.81 -0.74 -3.45
N GLY A 59 -2.73 -1.81 -2.64
CA GLY A 59 -3.58 -2.01 -1.49
C GLY A 59 -3.46 -0.89 -0.45
N HIS A 60 -2.24 -0.41 -0.19
CA HIS A 60 -1.99 0.71 0.71
C HIS A 60 -2.59 2.01 0.16
N TRP A 61 -2.46 2.26 -1.15
CA TRP A 61 -3.15 3.39 -1.80
C TRP A 61 -4.66 3.29 -1.59
N CYS A 62 -5.27 2.15 -1.88
CA CYS A 62 -6.70 1.95 -1.64
C CYS A 62 -7.06 2.23 -0.18
N ALA A 63 -6.31 1.70 0.78
CA ALA A 63 -6.57 1.93 2.20
C ALA A 63 -6.54 3.42 2.61
N LEU A 64 -5.75 4.27 1.93
CA LEU A 64 -5.69 5.70 2.23
C LEU A 64 -6.76 6.53 1.53
N TRP A 65 -7.12 6.19 0.30
CA TRP A 65 -7.98 7.03 -0.53
C TRP A 65 -9.38 6.45 -0.77
N THR A 66 -9.63 5.19 -0.44
CA THR A 66 -10.93 4.53 -0.61
C THR A 66 -11.56 4.11 0.72
N THR A 67 -11.10 4.69 1.84
CA THR A 67 -11.72 4.49 3.16
C THR A 67 -12.85 5.49 3.39
N PHE A 68 -14.01 4.96 3.80
CA PHE A 68 -15.20 5.73 4.11
C PHE A 68 -15.67 5.42 5.53
N GLU A 69 -16.38 6.35 6.13
CA GLU A 69 -17.00 6.19 7.44
C GLU A 69 -18.10 5.13 7.38
N ASP A 70 -18.19 4.30 8.42
CA ASP A 70 -19.16 3.21 8.47
C ASP A 70 -20.60 3.74 8.53
N LYS A 71 -21.49 3.06 7.79
CA LYS A 71 -22.91 3.36 7.83
C LYS A 71 -23.42 2.99 9.23
N ASN A 72 -23.85 4.00 10.00
CA ASN A 72 -24.32 3.93 11.40
C ASN A 72 -23.24 4.12 12.49
N TYR A 73 -22.06 4.64 12.16
CA TYR A 73 -21.04 4.98 13.16
C TYR A 73 -21.57 5.91 14.27
N ASP A 74 -22.34 6.94 13.90
CA ASP A 74 -22.94 7.88 14.86
C ASP A 74 -23.94 7.20 15.81
N GLU A 75 -24.70 6.22 15.32
CA GLU A 75 -25.65 5.47 16.14
C GLU A 75 -24.93 4.55 17.12
N PHE A 76 -23.85 3.90 16.68
CA PHE A 76 -22.97 3.12 17.55
C PHE A 76 -22.35 3.98 18.66
N MET A 77 -21.79 5.15 18.32
CA MET A 77 -21.20 6.07 19.30
C MET A 77 -22.26 6.57 20.31
N ARG A 78 -23.46 6.91 19.83
CA ARG A 78 -24.59 7.25 20.71
C ARG A 78 -24.94 6.12 21.68
N MET A 79 -24.93 4.86 21.24
CA MET A 79 -25.20 3.73 22.12
C MET A 79 -24.06 3.50 23.13
N SER A 80 -22.81 3.67 22.71
CA SER A 80 -21.62 3.54 23.57
C SER A 80 -21.59 4.57 24.69
N ASP A 81 -21.96 5.82 24.42
CA ASP A 81 -21.92 6.91 25.40
C ASP A 81 -23.10 6.88 26.40
N ASN A 82 -24.19 6.18 26.06
CA ASN A 82 -25.38 6.03 26.89
C ASN A 82 -25.43 4.69 27.66
N GLY A 83 -24.39 3.86 27.56
CA GLY A 83 -24.26 2.55 28.19
C GLY A 83 -23.60 2.59 29.57
#